data_AF-V9WA17-F1
#
_entry.id   AF-V9WA17-F1
#
_cell.length_a   1.000
_cell.length_b   1.000
_cell.length_c   1.000
_cell.angle_alpha   90.00
_cell.angle_beta   90.00
_cell.angle_gamma   90.00
#
_symmetry.space_group_name_H-M   'P 1'
#
loop_
_entity.id
_entity.type
_entity.pdbx_description
1 polymer ?
#
loop_
_entity_poly.entity_id
_entity_poly.type
_entity_poly.pdbx_seq_one_letter_code
_entity_poly.pdbx_strand_id
1 'polypeptide(L)'
;MPNEENTVSFEEAIEKLEAIVARLESGDVPLEQAIELYQEGMKLSHLCGKKLEQVEKKIDMLVESEAGLIKKPFEPSLGDKIE
;
A
#
# COMPACT_ATOMS: atom_id res chain seq x y z
N MET A 1 -10.99 14.27 -22.97
CA MET A 1 -9.91 13.74 -22.13
C MET A 1 -10.43 12.46 -21.49
N PRO A 2 -9.85 11.28 -21.73
CA PRO A 2 -10.49 10.02 -21.34
C PRO A 2 -10.09 9.58 -19.92
N ASN A 3 -11.14 9.24 -19.14
CA ASN A 3 -11.20 8.45 -17.90
C ASN A 3 -10.38 8.85 -16.66
N GLU A 4 -10.95 9.76 -15.86
CA GLU A 4 -10.87 9.70 -14.39
C GLU A 4 -11.71 8.51 -13.88
N GLU A 5 -11.17 7.30 -13.94
CA GLU A 5 -11.73 6.17 -13.18
C GLU A 5 -11.40 6.38 -11.70
N ASN A 6 -12.32 7.02 -10.99
CA ASN A 6 -12.70 6.89 -9.57
C ASN A 6 -11.71 6.12 -8.65
N THR A 7 -10.46 6.54 -8.59
CA THR A 7 -9.44 5.97 -7.71
C THR A 7 -9.28 6.92 -6.54
N VAL A 8 -9.79 6.52 -5.37
CA VAL A 8 -9.64 7.29 -4.13
C VAL A 8 -8.16 7.66 -3.94
N SER A 9 -7.88 8.94 -3.74
CA SER A 9 -6.52 9.44 -3.47
C SER A 9 -6.00 8.91 -2.12
N PHE A 10 -4.70 9.11 -1.84
CA PHE A 10 -4.17 8.67 -0.53
C PHE A 10 -4.79 9.51 0.59
N GLU A 11 -4.89 10.82 0.37
CA GLU A 11 -5.41 11.82 1.27
C GLU A 11 -6.90 11.58 1.57
N GLU A 12 -7.70 11.28 0.55
CA GLU A 12 -9.12 10.94 0.77
C GLU A 12 -9.27 9.58 1.48
N ALA A 13 -8.38 8.62 1.21
CA ALA A 13 -8.45 7.32 1.85
C ALA A 13 -8.09 7.40 3.35
N ILE A 14 -7.10 8.22 3.71
CA ILE A 14 -6.72 8.43 5.10
C ILE A 14 -7.77 9.22 5.86
N GLU A 15 -8.35 10.27 5.27
CA GLU A 15 -9.43 11.06 5.90
C GLU A 15 -10.66 10.19 6.20
N LYS A 16 -11.06 9.34 5.25
CA LYS A 16 -12.15 8.38 5.45
C LYS A 16 -11.83 7.35 6.54
N LEU A 17 -10.59 6.87 6.59
CA LEU A 17 -10.16 5.92 7.61
C LEU A 17 -10.20 6.55 9.01
N GLU A 18 -9.72 7.78 9.15
CA GLU A 18 -9.78 8.54 10.41
C GLU A 18 -11.23 8.75 10.88
N ALA A 19 -12.13 9.11 9.95
CA ALA A 19 -13.55 9.26 10.27
C ALA A 19 -14.19 7.94 10.74
N ILE A 20 -13.83 6.81 10.12
CA ILE A 20 -14.29 5.48 10.53
C ILE A 20 -13.78 5.14 11.93
N VAL A 21 -12.49 5.37 12.20
CA VAL A 21 -11.89 5.11 13.52
C VAL A 21 -12.57 5.95 14.58
N ALA A 22 -12.73 7.26 14.37
CA ALA A 22 -13.42 8.14 15.30
C ALA A 22 -14.86 7.69 15.60
N ARG A 23 -15.56 7.17 14.59
CA ARG A 23 -16.92 6.66 14.74
C ARG A 23 -16.98 5.33 15.49
N LEU A 24 -16.00 4.45 15.30
CA LEU A 24 -15.89 3.20 16.07
C LEU A 24 -15.51 3.47 17.53
N GLU A 25 -14.65 4.45 17.79
CA GLU A 25 -14.20 4.85 19.12
C GLU A 25 -15.27 5.56 19.95
N SER A 26 -16.28 6.17 19.31
CA SER A 26 -17.37 6.82 20.04
C SER A 26 -18.25 5.84 20.81
N GLY A 27 -18.26 4.56 20.44
CA GLY A 27 -19.00 3.50 21.14
C GLY A 27 -20.52 3.51 20.94
N ASP A 28 -21.08 4.52 20.27
CA ASP A 28 -22.52 4.68 20.01
C ASP A 28 -22.99 3.98 18.72
N VAL A 29 -22.14 3.13 18.12
CA VAL A 29 -22.43 2.46 16.85
C VAL A 29 -23.03 1.07 17.12
N PRO A 30 -24.21 0.75 16.53
CA PRO A 30 -24.77 -0.59 16.58
C PRO A 30 -23.80 -1.64 16.05
N LEU A 31 -23.81 -2.84 16.62
CA LEU A 31 -22.85 -3.91 16.31
C LEU A 31 -22.78 -4.21 14.80
N GLU A 32 -23.92 -4.29 14.11
CA GLU A 32 -23.99 -4.57 12.68
C GLU A 32 -23.27 -3.47 11.87
N GLN A 33 -23.48 -2.20 12.21
CA GLN A 33 -22.80 -1.07 11.56
C GLN A 33 -21.30 -1.03 11.91
N ALA A 34 -20.93 -1.41 13.14
CA ALA A 34 -19.53 -1.46 13.55
C ALA A 34 -18.74 -2.49 12.72
N ILE A 35 -19.36 -3.63 12.38
CA ILE A 35 -18.75 -4.64 11.50
C ILE A 35 -18.54 -4.08 10.08
N GLU A 36 -19.53 -3.36 9.54
CA GLU A 36 -19.41 -2.73 8.21
C GLU A 36 -18.30 -1.68 8.18
N LEU A 37 -18.28 -0.78 9.17
CA LEU A 37 -17.25 0.25 9.34
C LEU A 37 -15.86 -0.37 9.49
N TYR A 38 -15.72 -1.44 10.28
CA TYR A 38 -14.46 -2.14 10.43
C TYR A 38 -13.95 -2.73 9.10
N GLN A 39 -14.84 -3.36 8.33
CA GLN A 39 -14.48 -3.91 7.02
C GLN A 39 -14.06 -2.81 6.03
N GLU A 40 -14.76 -1.68 6.03
CA GLU A 40 -14.38 -0.53 5.22
C GLU A 40 -13.03 0.06 5.65
N GLY A 41 -12.81 0.24 6.95
CA GLY A 41 -11.54 0.69 7.51
C GLY A 41 -10.37 -0.22 7.12
N MET A 42 -10.57 -1.55 7.16
CA MET A 42 -9.55 -2.51 6.71
C MET A 42 -9.22 -2.37 5.22
N LYS A 43 -10.23 -2.13 4.36
CA LYS A 43 -10.00 -1.92 2.92
C LYS A 43 -9.23 -0.63 2.67
N LEU A 44 -9.56 0.45 3.37
CA LEU A 44 -8.86 1.74 3.26
C LEU A 44 -7.42 1.64 3.78
N SER A 45 -7.21 0.99 4.93
CA SER A 45 -5.87 0.75 5.48
C SER A 45 -4.97 -0.01 4.49
N HIS A 46 -5.50 -1.07 3.88
CA HIS A 46 -4.80 -1.81 2.83
C HIS A 46 -4.50 -0.97 1.59
N LEU A 47 -5.44 -0.13 1.17
CA LEU A 47 -5.25 0.79 0.05
C LEU A 47 -4.14 1.80 0.34
N CYS A 48 -4.11 2.40 1.52
CA CYS A 48 -3.07 3.32 1.96
C CYS A 48 -1.71 2.64 1.97
N GLY A 49 -1.60 1.45 2.57
CA GLY A 49 -0.36 0.67 2.58
C GLY A 49 0.16 0.36 1.18
N LYS A 50 -0.71 -0.06 0.26
CA LYS A 50 -0.34 -0.29 -1.14
C LYS A 50 0.16 0.96 -1.86
N LYS A 51 -0.46 2.12 -1.62
CA LYS A 51 -0.02 3.38 -2.24
C LYS A 51 1.37 3.78 -1.72
N LEU A 52 1.61 3.65 -0.42
CA LEU A 52 2.92 3.92 0.18
C LEU A 52 4.00 2.97 -0.37
N GLU A 53 3.73 1.67 -0.45
CA GLU A 53 4.64 0.67 -1.03
C GLU A 53 5.01 1.00 -2.48
N GLN A 54 4.05 1.49 -3.27
CA GLN A 54 4.31 1.91 -4.65
C GLN A 54 5.21 3.16 -4.72
N VAL A 55 5.06 4.09 -3.78
CA VAL A 55 5.90 5.29 -3.71
C VAL A 55 7.32 4.92 -3.27
N GLU A 56 7.45 4.08 -2.24
CA GLU A 56 8.74 3.57 -1.75
C GLU A 56 9.53 2.89 -2.88
N LYS A 57 8.91 1.94 -3.60
CA LYS A 57 9.53 1.27 -4.75
C LYS A 57 9.99 2.24 -5.85
N LYS A 58 9.23 3.32 -6.09
CA LYS A 58 9.61 4.34 -7.08
C LYS A 58 10.82 5.14 -6.60
N ILE A 59 10.88 5.47 -5.32
CA ILE A 59 12.02 6.17 -4.73
C ILE A 59 13.27 5.28 -4.80
N ASP A 60 13.16 4.00 -4.43
CA ASP A 60 14.27 3.05 -4.50
C ASP A 60 14.85 2.95 -5.91
N MET A 61 13.99 2.80 -6.93
CA MET A 61 14.42 2.77 -8.33
C MET A 61 15.12 4.08 -8.77
N LEU A 62 14.66 5.23 -8.28
CA LEU A 62 15.28 6.52 -8.60
C LEU A 62 16.65 6.66 -7.92
N VAL A 63 16.77 6.26 -6.65
CA VAL A 63 18.04 6.25 -5.91
C VAL A 63 19.03 5.28 -6.56
N GLU A 64 18.61 4.08 -6.94
CA GLU A 64 19.43 3.12 -7.70
C GLU A 64 19.91 3.70 -9.04
N SER A 65 19.06 4.50 -9.69
CA SER A 65 19.37 5.14 -10.98
C SER A 65 20.33 6.32 -10.83
N GLU A 66 20.19 7.14 -9.78
CA GLU A 66 21.03 8.32 -9.51
C GLU A 66 22.38 7.93 -8.88
N ALA A 67 22.41 6.88 -8.06
CA ALA A 67 23.63 6.31 -7.49
C ALA A 67 24.44 5.45 -8.49
N GLY A 68 23.93 5.26 -9.71
CA GLY A 68 24.64 4.55 -10.78
C GLY A 68 25.06 3.14 -10.38
N LEU A 69 24.12 2.26 -10.01
CA LEU A 69 24.47 0.86 -9.73
C LEU A 69 23.99 -0.11 -10.81
N ILE A 70 25.00 -0.80 -11.30
CA ILE A 70 25.07 -1.80 -12.37
C ILE A 70 24.17 -2.99 -12.05
N LYS A 71 23.32 -3.38 -13.01
CA LYS A 71 22.72 -4.72 -13.05
C LYS A 71 23.85 -5.75 -13.03
N LYS A 72 24.10 -6.42 -11.91
CA LYS A 72 24.86 -7.66 -11.94
C LYS A 72 23.97 -8.74 -12.58
N PRO A 73 24.42 -9.40 -13.67
CA PRO A 73 23.76 -10.61 -14.14
C PRO A 73 23.73 -11.63 -13.00
N PHE A 74 22.61 -12.32 -12.88
CA PHE A 74 22.53 -13.50 -12.04
C PHE A 74 23.52 -14.54 -12.57
N GLU A 75 24.63 -14.75 -11.87
CA GLU A 75 25.47 -15.94 -12.05
C GLU A 75 24.92 -17.02 -11.12
N PRO A 76 24.16 -18.02 -11.62
CA PRO A 76 24.00 -19.25 -10.85
C PRO A 76 25.40 -19.82 -10.69
N SER A 77 25.88 -19.87 -9.44
CA SER A 77 27.15 -20.51 -9.11
C SER A 77 27.13 -21.95 -9.63
N LEU A 78 27.87 -22.20 -10.71
CA LEU A 78 28.19 -23.52 -11.21
C LEU A 78 29.18 -24.15 -10.21
N GLY A 79 28.65 -24.70 -9.11
CA GLY A 79 29.45 -24.96 -7.92
C GLY A 79 29.18 -26.26 -7.15
N ASP A 80 28.05 -26.95 -7.32
CA ASP A 80 27.84 -28.26 -6.70
C ASP A 80 27.87 -29.36 -7.75
N LYS A 81 29.07 -29.63 -8.27
CA LYS A 81 29.41 -30.94 -8.82
C LYS A 81 29.34 -31.94 -7.68
N ILE A 82 28.49 -32.95 -7.86
CA ILE A 82 28.81 -34.38 -7.71
C ILE A 82 29.98 -34.67 -6.78
N GLU A 83 29.68 -35.14 -5.56
CA GLU A 83 30.19 -36.38 -4.96
C GLU A 83 29.14 -36.97 -4.04
#